data_AF-A0A524NYY6-F1
#
_entry.id   AF-A0A524NYY6-F1
#
_cell.length_a   1.000
_cell.length_b   1.000
_cell.length_c   1.000
_cell.angle_alpha   90.00
_cell.angle_beta   90.00
_cell.angle_gamma   90.00
#
_symmetry.space_group_name_H-M   'P 1'
#
loop_
_entity.id
_entity.type
_entity.pdbx_description
1 polymer ?
#
loop_
_entity_poly.entity_id
_entity_poly.type
_entity_poly.pdbx_seq_one_letter_code
_entity_poly.pdbx_strand_id
1 'polypeptide(L)' 'RLMVEGGSHVHGTFLDLGLADRAAIFIAPRILGDAYAIPFATGAGVDSIEHAWRLVRTDVQAFGSDWLVSGDFERTQ' A
#
# COMPACT_ATOMS: atom_id res chain seq x y z
N ARG A 1 0.12 -7.68 -17.81
CA ARG A 1 -0.51 -6.84 -16.76
C ARG A 1 -1.27 -7.77 -15.85
N LEU A 2 -0.94 -7.78 -14.57
CA LEU A 2 -1.58 -8.60 -13.54
C LEU A 2 -2.16 -7.66 -12.50
N MET A 3 -3.37 -7.93 -12.04
CA MET A 3 -3.97 -7.24 -10.90
C MET A 3 -3.88 -8.17 -9.68
N VAL A 4 -3.38 -7.63 -8.57
CA VAL A 4 -3.14 -8.40 -7.34
C VAL A 4 -3.99 -7.79 -6.24
N GLU A 5 -5.08 -8.49 -5.91
CA GLU A 5 -5.95 -8.18 -4.78
C GLU A 5 -5.79 -9.31 -3.76
N GLY A 6 -5.39 -8.97 -2.54
CA GLY A 6 -5.06 -9.96 -1.53
C GLY A 6 -4.97 -9.34 -0.13
N GLY A 7 -4.66 -10.18 0.85
CA GLY A 7 -4.42 -9.71 2.21
C GLY A 7 -3.00 -9.17 2.41
N SER A 8 -2.71 -8.76 3.65
CA SER A 8 -1.44 -8.12 4.02
C SER A 8 -0.19 -8.91 3.60
N HIS A 9 -0.19 -10.24 3.74
CA HIS A 9 0.94 -11.09 3.36
C HIS A 9 1.20 -11.12 1.85
N VAL A 10 0.15 -11.12 1.03
CA VAL A 10 0.28 -11.10 -0.43
C VAL A 10 0.90 -9.76 -0.86
N HIS A 11 0.36 -8.65 -0.36
CA HIS A 11 0.90 -7.32 -0.65
C HIS A 11 2.34 -7.16 -0.15
N GLY A 12 2.64 -7.58 1.07
CA GLY A 12 4.00 -7.52 1.61
C GLY A 12 5.00 -8.35 0.80
N THR A 13 4.64 -9.57 0.39
CA THR A 13 5.52 -10.42 -0.44
C THR A 13 5.81 -9.77 -1.81
N PHE A 14 4.82 -9.13 -2.44
CA PHE A 14 5.04 -8.41 -3.70
C PHE A 14 5.98 -7.21 -3.53
N LEU A 15 5.86 -6.49 -2.40
CA LEU A 15 6.75 -5.37 -2.07
C LEU A 15 8.17 -5.86 -1.75
N ASP A 16 8.32 -6.93 -0.98
CA ASP A 16 9.62 -7.52 -0.62
C ASP A 16 10.38 -8.01 -1.86
N LEU A 17 9.66 -8.61 -2.81
CA LEU A 17 10.22 -9.08 -4.08
C LEU A 17 10.39 -7.98 -5.15
N GLY A 18 9.95 -6.76 -4.87
CA GLY A 18 10.02 -5.64 -5.82
C GLY A 18 9.20 -5.86 -7.10
N LEU A 19 8.09 -6.59 -6.99
CA LEU A 19 7.24 -6.96 -8.14
C LEU A 19 6.05 -6.00 -8.35
N ALA A 20 5.87 -5.03 -7.47
CA ALA A 20 4.76 -4.08 -7.54
C ALA A 20 5.17 -2.81 -8.28
N ASP A 21 4.56 -2.55 -9.44
CA ASP A 21 4.83 -1.33 -10.22
C ASP A 21 3.96 -0.15 -9.78
N ARG A 22 2.69 -0.39 -9.43
CA ARG A 22 1.68 0.64 -9.16
C ARG A 22 0.69 0.18 -8.09
N ALA A 23 0.18 1.12 -7.30
CA ALA A 23 -0.87 0.90 -6.32
C ALA A 23 -2.18 1.60 -6.69
N ALA A 24 -3.29 1.00 -6.22
CA ALA A 24 -4.60 1.60 -6.08
C ALA A 24 -5.10 1.27 -4.67
N ILE A 25 -5.08 2.25 -3.77
CA ILE A 25 -5.35 2.08 -2.33
C ILE A 25 -6.67 2.77 -2.01
N PHE A 26 -7.64 2.01 -1.51
CA PHE A 26 -8.91 2.55 -1.03
C PHE A 26 -8.86 2.81 0.48
N ILE A 27 -9.29 4.01 0.88
CA ILE A 27 -9.34 4.46 2.27
C ILE A 27 -10.76 4.90 2.59
N ALA A 28 -11.44 4.14 3.45
CA ALA A 28 -12.75 4.52 3.97
C ALA A 28 -12.60 5.45 5.18
N PRO A 29 -13.53 6.40 5.41
CA PRO A 29 -13.54 7.26 6.59
C PRO A 29 -14.09 6.50 7.82
N ARG A 30 -13.46 5.36 8.14
CA ARG A 30 -13.85 4.44 9.21
C ARG A 30 -12.64 4.13 10.09
N ILE A 31 -12.83 4.13 11.40
CA ILE A 31 -11.77 3.92 12.38
C ILE A 31 -12.09 2.63 13.13
N LEU A 32 -11.21 1.62 13.02
CA LEU A 32 -11.41 0.33 13.68
C LEU A 32 -11.03 0.37 15.16
N GLY A 33 -9.97 1.09 15.53
CA GLY A 33 -9.51 1.19 16.93
C GLY A 33 -8.99 -0.13 17.53
N ASP A 34 -8.67 -1.12 16.71
CA ASP A 34 -8.21 -2.44 17.15
C ASP A 34 -6.67 -2.51 17.15
N ALA A 35 -6.10 -2.93 18.28
CA ALA A 35 -4.66 -3.12 18.47
C ALA A 35 -4.09 -4.29 17.64
N TYR A 36 -4.95 -5.21 17.21
CA TYR A 36 -4.60 -6.37 16.38
C TYR A 36 -5.08 -6.23 14.93
N ALA A 37 -5.48 -5.02 14.52
CA ALA A 37 -5.91 -4.74 13.16
C ALA A 37 -4.82 -5.16 12.15
N ILE A 38 -5.25 -5.81 11.08
CA ILE A 38 -4.36 -6.29 10.02
C ILE A 38 -3.84 -5.06 9.24
N PRO A 39 -2.51 -4.87 9.12
CA PRO A 39 -1.95 -3.76 8.36
C PRO A 39 -2.14 -3.96 6.85
N PHE A 40 -1.94 -2.89 6.08
CA PHE A 40 -2.05 -2.94 4.61
C PHE A 40 -1.11 -3.98 3.97
N ALA A 41 0.12 -4.09 4.47
CA ALA A 41 1.12 -5.03 4.00
C ALA A 41 1.95 -5.58 5.18
N THR A 42 2.28 -6.86 5.13
CA THR A 42 3.15 -7.53 6.12
C THR A 42 4.21 -8.33 5.37
N GLY A 43 5.48 -8.02 5.62
CA GLY A 43 6.64 -8.60 4.95
C GLY A 43 7.91 -8.42 5.78
N ALA A 44 9.06 -8.35 5.13
CA ALA A 44 10.37 -8.16 5.78
C ALA A 44 10.45 -6.84 6.56
N GLY A 45 9.68 -5.83 6.15
CA GLY A 45 9.71 -4.50 6.77
C GLY A 45 10.97 -3.71 6.41
N VAL A 46 11.13 -2.54 7.01
CA VAL A 46 12.29 -1.66 6.84
C VAL A 46 12.71 -1.07 8.17
N ASP A 47 14.01 -0.86 8.36
CA ASP A 47 14.56 -0.34 9.62
C ASP A 47 14.44 1.18 9.76
N SER A 48 14.16 1.89 8.65
CA SER A 48 14.00 3.34 8.64
C SER A 48 13.06 3.81 7.53
N ILE A 49 12.53 5.03 7.66
CA ILE A 49 11.55 5.60 6.72
C ILE A 49 12.18 5.88 5.34
N GLU A 50 13.48 6.16 5.30
CA GLU A 50 14.22 6.40 4.06
C GLU A 50 14.18 5.16 3.15
N HIS A 51 14.24 3.96 3.74
CA HIS A 51 14.21 2.70 2.98
C HIS A 51 12.79 2.23 2.61
N ALA A 52 11.75 2.93 3.07
CA ALA A 52 10.36 2.56 2.83
C ALA A 52 9.97 2.74 1.35
N TRP A 53 9.03 1.91 0.89
CA TRP A 53 8.35 2.17 -0.37
C TRP A 53 7.53 3.46 -0.28
N ARG A 54 7.63 4.29 -1.31
CA ARG A 54 6.78 5.48 -1.46
C ARG A 54 6.01 5.42 -2.77
N LEU A 55 4.83 6.03 -2.78
CA LEU A 55 4.10 6.29 -4.02
C LEU A 55 4.55 7.62 -4.60
N VAL A 56 4.84 7.62 -5.90
CA VAL A 56 5.12 8.83 -6.70
C VAL A 56 4.08 8.98 -7.79
N ARG A 57 4.01 10.19 -8.39
CA ARG A 57 3.01 10.53 -9.42
C ARG A 57 1.59 10.20 -8.92
N THR A 58 1.33 10.59 -7.68
CA THR A 58 0.11 10.22 -7.00
C THR A 58 -1.09 10.99 -7.53
N ASP A 59 -2.23 10.32 -7.54
CA ASP A 59 -3.55 10.90 -7.80
C ASP A 59 -4.50 10.47 -6.68
N VAL A 60 -5.36 11.40 -6.26
CA VAL A 60 -6.35 11.17 -5.20
C VAL A 60 -7.73 11.52 -5.72
N GLN A 61 -8.61 10.53 -5.74
CA GLN A 61 -9.98 10.68 -6.22
C GLN A 61 -10.98 10.27 -5.14
N ALA A 62 -12.05 11.05 -4.97
CA ALA A 62 -13.18 10.63 -4.16
C ALA A 62 -13.97 9.52 -4.88
N PHE A 63 -14.38 8.51 -4.12
CA PHE A 63 -15.25 7.42 -4.58
C PHE A 63 -16.37 7.22 -3.57
N GLY A 64 -17.45 8.01 -3.73
CA GLY A 64 -18.50 8.10 -2.71
C GLY A 64 -17.96 8.72 -1.42
N SER A 65 -18.03 7.98 -0.30
CA SER A 65 -17.45 8.39 0.98
C SER A 65 -15.96 8.10 1.10
N ASP A 66 -15.43 7.26 0.22
CA ASP A 66 -14.09 6.70 0.31
C ASP A 66 -13.13 7.47 -0.59
N TRP A 67 -11.83 7.27 -0.38
CA TRP A 67 -10.78 7.87 -1.19
C TRP A 67 -9.98 6.79 -1.89
N LEU A 68 -9.76 6.96 -3.19
CA LEU A 68 -8.76 6.20 -3.94
C LEU A 68 -7.48 7.03 -4.00
N VAL A 69 -6.40 6.49 -3.43
CA VAL A 69 -5.03 6.98 -3.62
C VAL A 69 -4.34 6.03 -4.58
N SER A 70 -3.87 6.53 -5.72
CA SER A 70 -3.11 5.72 -6.69
C SER A 70 -1.77 6.36 -7.01
N GLY A 71 -0.79 5.56 -7.44
CA GLY A 71 0.55 6.04 -7.80
C GLY A 71 1.51 4.91 -8.11
N ASP A 72 2.65 5.25 -8.70
CA ASP A 72 3.72 4.29 -9.02
C ASP A 72 4.60 4.06 -7.77
N PHE A 73 5.07 2.83 -7.56
CA PHE A 73 6.01 2.55 -6.47
C PHE A 73 7.43 3.03 -6.81
N GLU A 74 8.08 3.67 -5.84
CA GLU A 74 9.50 4.03 -5.90
C GLU A 74 10.16 3.65 -4.58
N ARG A 75 11.38 3.12 -4.67
CA ARG A 75 12.22 2.86 -3.49
C ARG A 75 13.24 3.98 -3.38
N THR A 76 13.23 4.71 -2.27
CA THR A 76 14.35 5.58 -1.92
C THR A 76 15.53 4.68 -1.55
N GLN A 77 16.65 4.87 -2.23
CA GLN A 77 17.93 4.27 -1.84
C GLN A 77 18.54 5.07 -0.69
#